data_AF-A0A3D4VV50-F1
#
_entry.id   AF-A0A3D4VV50-F1
#
_cell.length_a   1.000
_cell.length_b   1.000
_cell.length_c   1.000
_cell.angle_alpha   90.00
_cell.angle_beta   90.00
_cell.angle_gamma   90.00
#
_symmetry.space_group_name_H-M   'P 1'
#
loop_
_entity.id
_entity.type
_entity.pdbx_description
1 polymer ?
#
loop_
_entity_poly.entity_id
_entity_poly.type
_entity_poly.pdbx_seq_one_letter_code
_entity_poly.pdbx_strand_id
1 'polypeptide(L)'
;MAYKNMVSVRVCGKEMTLSGNESVEYITKVANYIENKAEELRGSESSKNLSPNLVSVLTSINIADDYFKEIIKNQELSLELAAAKKSIPTEPVVAKTVSDNLRALLEGIKVECSKLKDENQKLKAELEQVTNERNELDKEQKKIEIIANDLKDELKRKVAVIDQLTLLVQSRTSSHIEEKAKIVEEPCKELEKETNKVDVPDEKQAEPLEEKNEVENPVGDSSNQENDTVKAEPPKVEKYKQISKKNLKRHNKYPHRG
;
A
#
# COMPACT_ATOMS: atom_id res chain seq x y z
N MET A 1 -18.71 73.56 -28.80
CA MET A 1 -18.68 73.81 -30.26
C MET A 1 -18.26 72.51 -30.94
N ALA A 2 -19.03 72.01 -31.90
CA ALA A 2 -18.65 70.80 -32.64
C ALA A 2 -17.49 71.17 -33.57
N TYR A 3 -16.33 70.56 -33.35
CA TYR A 3 -15.15 70.72 -34.19
C TYR A 3 -15.43 70.03 -35.53
N LYS A 4 -15.54 70.82 -36.60
CA LYS A 4 -15.72 70.30 -37.96
C LYS A 4 -14.36 70.33 -38.65
N ASN A 5 -13.90 69.17 -39.08
CA ASN A 5 -12.72 69.04 -39.93
C ASN A 5 -13.06 69.48 -41.36
N MET A 6 -12.18 70.29 -41.95
CA MET A 6 -12.31 70.78 -43.32
C MET A 6 -11.16 70.23 -44.14
N VAL A 7 -11.46 69.56 -45.26
CA VAL A 7 -10.45 68.92 -46.12
C VAL A 7 -10.76 69.23 -47.58
N SER A 8 -9.77 69.70 -48.32
CA SER A 8 -9.89 69.85 -49.79
C SER A 8 -9.56 68.53 -50.46
N VAL A 9 -10.48 68.01 -51.27
CA VAL A 9 -10.37 66.71 -51.95
C VAL A 9 -10.91 66.81 -53.38
N ARG A 10 -10.48 65.88 -54.24
CA ARG A 10 -11.04 65.69 -55.59
C ARG A 10 -11.99 64.51 -55.56
N VAL A 11 -13.24 64.71 -55.99
CA VAL A 11 -14.28 63.68 -56.04
C VAL A 11 -15.03 63.77 -57.37
N CYS A 12 -15.15 62.63 -58.07
CA CYS A 12 -15.72 62.51 -59.41
C CYS A 12 -15.12 63.51 -60.42
N GLY A 13 -13.81 63.79 -60.31
CA GLY A 13 -13.11 64.75 -61.18
C GLY A 13 -13.35 66.23 -60.87
N LYS A 14 -14.01 66.57 -59.75
CA LYS A 14 -14.20 67.95 -59.28
C LYS A 14 -13.51 68.17 -57.94
N GLU A 15 -12.80 69.29 -57.80
CA GLU A 15 -12.22 69.72 -56.52
C GLU A 15 -13.30 70.35 -55.64
N MET A 16 -13.41 69.87 -54.40
CA MET A 16 -14.39 70.34 -53.42
C MET A 16 -13.82 70.28 -52.00
N THR A 17 -14.33 71.13 -51.12
CA THR A 17 -13.96 71.11 -49.70
C THR A 17 -15.03 70.40 -48.90
N LEU A 18 -14.69 69.25 -48.31
CA LEU A 18 -15.58 68.48 -47.45
C LEU A 18 -15.43 68.93 -46.00
N SER A 19 -16.57 69.13 -45.33
CA SER A 19 -16.66 69.43 -43.91
C SER A 19 -17.31 68.25 -43.17
N GLY A 20 -16.65 67.69 -42.15
CA GLY A 20 -17.19 66.54 -41.41
C GLY A 20 -16.71 66.47 -39.96
N ASN A 21 -17.38 65.64 -39.16
CA ASN A 21 -16.98 65.39 -37.76
C ASN A 21 -15.93 64.28 -37.63
N GLU A 22 -15.72 63.51 -38.70
CA GLU A 22 -14.75 62.41 -38.75
C GLU A 22 -13.32 62.93 -38.93
N SER A 23 -12.34 62.06 -38.70
CA SER A 23 -10.93 62.42 -38.88
C SER A 23 -10.63 62.84 -40.33
N VAL A 24 -9.67 63.75 -40.49
CA VAL A 24 -9.19 64.21 -41.81
C VAL A 24 -8.75 63.02 -42.68
N GLU A 25 -8.08 62.04 -42.08
CA GLU A 25 -7.64 60.81 -42.74
C GLU A 25 -8.82 59.98 -43.26
N TYR A 26 -9.85 59.77 -42.44
CA TYR A 26 -11.02 59.01 -42.84
C TYR A 26 -11.80 59.70 -43.97
N ILE A 27 -12.03 61.02 -43.87
CA ILE A 27 -12.69 61.81 -44.92
C ILE A 27 -11.92 61.73 -46.23
N THR A 28 -10.58 61.86 -46.18
CA THR A 28 -9.71 61.74 -47.36
C THR A 28 -9.77 60.33 -47.95
N LYS A 29 -9.76 59.29 -47.10
CA LYS A 29 -9.87 57.89 -47.53
C LYS A 29 -11.19 57.62 -48.25
N VAL A 30 -12.31 58.13 -47.73
CA VAL A 30 -13.63 58.00 -48.36
C VAL A 30 -13.66 58.77 -49.69
N ALA A 31 -13.13 59.98 -49.74
CA ALA A 31 -13.05 60.76 -50.97
C ALA A 31 -12.24 60.04 -52.07
N ASN A 32 -11.07 59.50 -51.71
CA ASN A 32 -10.23 58.73 -52.61
C ASN A 32 -10.92 57.43 -53.08
N TYR A 33 -11.68 56.77 -52.20
CA TYR A 33 -12.45 55.58 -52.59
C TYR A 33 -13.50 55.91 -53.65
N ILE A 34 -14.25 57.01 -53.46
CA ILE A 34 -15.25 57.47 -54.43
C ILE A 34 -14.57 57.88 -55.75
N GLU A 35 -13.46 58.61 -55.68
CA GLU A 35 -12.71 59.02 -56.87
C GLU A 35 -12.19 57.80 -57.66
N ASN A 36 -11.61 56.80 -56.98
CA ASN A 36 -11.14 55.58 -57.62
C ASN A 36 -12.28 54.83 -58.33
N LYS A 37 -13.45 54.66 -57.68
CA LYS A 37 -14.61 54.03 -58.33
C LYS A 37 -15.12 54.85 -59.53
N ALA A 38 -15.10 56.17 -59.44
CA ALA A 38 -15.48 57.04 -60.55
C ALA A 38 -14.45 56.97 -61.69
N GLU A 39 -13.16 56.83 -61.38
CA GLU A 39 -12.08 56.69 -62.37
C GLU A 39 -12.15 55.35 -63.10
N GLU A 40 -12.40 54.26 -62.38
CA GLU A 40 -12.65 52.93 -62.97
C GLU A 40 -13.81 52.98 -63.97
N LEU A 41 -14.92 53.63 -63.60
CA LEU A 41 -16.07 53.82 -64.50
C LEU A 41 -15.75 54.73 -65.69
N ARG A 42 -14.88 55.74 -65.55
CA ARG A 42 -14.45 56.56 -66.70
C ARG A 42 -13.50 55.79 -67.63
N GLY A 43 -12.69 54.89 -67.07
CA GLY A 43 -11.70 54.09 -67.80
C GLY A 43 -12.31 52.93 -68.60
N SER A 44 -13.46 52.39 -68.19
CA SER A 44 -14.08 51.24 -68.87
C SER A 44 -14.70 51.60 -70.22
N GLU A 45 -14.47 50.75 -71.23
CA GLU A 45 -14.90 50.95 -72.63
C GLU A 45 -16.40 51.28 -72.78
N SER A 46 -17.25 50.67 -71.94
CA SER A 46 -18.71 50.87 -71.98
C SER A 46 -19.18 52.23 -71.46
N SER A 47 -18.33 52.95 -70.72
CA SER A 47 -18.70 54.16 -70.00
C SER A 47 -17.86 55.39 -70.33
N LYS A 48 -16.88 55.25 -71.24
CA LYS A 48 -16.07 56.35 -71.79
C LYS A 48 -16.88 57.50 -72.38
N ASN A 49 -18.07 57.21 -72.93
CA ASN A 49 -18.94 58.19 -73.58
C ASN A 49 -20.05 58.74 -72.66
N LEU A 50 -20.07 58.36 -71.38
CA LEU A 50 -21.12 58.81 -70.46
C LEU A 50 -20.84 60.22 -69.96
N SER A 51 -21.92 60.97 -69.70
CA SER A 51 -21.79 62.30 -69.11
C SER A 51 -21.24 62.21 -67.68
N PRO A 52 -20.49 63.22 -67.20
CA PRO A 52 -19.95 63.24 -65.84
C PRO A 52 -21.03 63.07 -64.75
N ASN A 53 -22.23 63.59 -64.99
CA ASN A 53 -23.36 63.43 -64.07
C ASN A 53 -23.81 61.97 -64.00
N LEU A 54 -23.90 61.28 -65.14
CA LEU A 54 -24.30 59.88 -65.19
C LEU A 54 -23.23 58.97 -64.55
N VAL A 55 -21.94 59.26 -64.76
CA VAL A 55 -20.83 58.57 -64.07
C VAL A 55 -20.97 58.74 -62.56
N SER A 56 -21.26 59.94 -62.07
CA SER A 56 -21.48 60.18 -60.64
C SER A 56 -22.68 59.38 -60.10
N VAL A 57 -23.78 59.30 -60.84
CA VAL A 57 -24.96 58.51 -60.43
C VAL A 57 -24.63 57.02 -60.38
N LEU A 58 -23.95 56.48 -61.40
CA LEU A 58 -23.52 55.08 -61.43
C LEU A 58 -22.53 54.75 -60.30
N THR A 59 -21.62 55.67 -60.00
CA THR A 59 -20.69 55.55 -58.87
C THR A 59 -21.47 55.45 -57.55
N SER A 60 -22.46 56.33 -57.33
CA SER A 60 -23.31 56.29 -56.14
C SER A 60 -24.11 54.99 -56.03
N ILE A 61 -24.65 54.47 -57.13
CA ILE A 61 -25.35 53.17 -57.16
C ILE A 61 -24.41 52.05 -56.74
N ASN A 62 -23.19 52.01 -57.29
CA ASN A 62 -22.20 50.99 -56.96
C ASN A 62 -21.75 51.07 -55.49
N ILE A 63 -21.67 52.26 -54.90
CA ILE A 63 -21.33 52.42 -53.48
C ILE A 63 -22.49 51.95 -52.59
N ALA A 64 -23.73 52.28 -52.97
CA ALA A 64 -24.91 51.81 -52.24
C ALA A 64 -25.01 50.28 -52.26
N ASP A 65 -24.75 49.65 -53.41
CA ASP A 65 -24.72 48.19 -53.54
C ASP A 65 -23.67 47.54 -52.62
N ASP A 66 -22.44 48.05 -52.60
CA ASP A 66 -21.41 47.57 -51.66
C ASP A 66 -21.87 47.69 -50.20
N TYR A 67 -22.47 48.82 -49.83
CA TYR A 67 -22.94 49.07 -48.48
C TYR A 67 -24.02 48.06 -48.07
N PHE A 68 -25.00 47.79 -48.93
CA PHE A 68 -26.03 46.80 -48.65
C PHE A 68 -25.47 45.37 -48.58
N LYS A 69 -24.51 45.01 -49.44
CA LYS A 69 -23.81 43.72 -49.37
C LYS A 69 -23.08 43.53 -48.04
N GLU A 70 -22.38 44.56 -47.56
CA GLU A 70 -21.67 44.52 -46.27
C GLU A 70 -22.62 44.51 -45.07
N ILE A 71 -23.80 45.13 -45.16
CA ILE A 71 -24.84 45.01 -44.13
C ILE A 71 -25.31 43.56 -44.03
N ILE A 72 -25.65 42.93 -45.16
CA ILE A 72 -26.14 41.54 -45.20
C ILE A 72 -25.07 40.62 -44.60
N LYS A 73 -23.82 40.77 -45.01
CA LYS A 73 -22.70 39.99 -44.49
C LYS A 73 -22.47 40.20 -42.99
N ASN A 74 -22.58 41.43 -42.49
CA ASN A 74 -22.50 41.69 -41.05
C ASN A 74 -23.65 41.06 -40.27
N GLN A 75 -24.87 41.05 -40.84
CA GLN A 75 -26.01 40.38 -40.24
C GLN A 75 -25.81 38.87 -40.19
N GLU A 76 -25.32 38.26 -41.26
CA GLU A 76 -24.97 36.83 -41.31
C GLU A 76 -23.90 36.48 -40.27
N LEU A 77 -22.81 37.23 -40.21
CA LEU A 77 -21.75 37.04 -39.21
C LEU A 77 -22.24 37.23 -37.78
N SER A 78 -23.14 38.20 -37.55
CA SER A 78 -23.75 38.42 -36.24
C SER A 78 -24.62 37.23 -35.81
N LEU A 79 -25.39 36.68 -36.75
CA LEU A 79 -26.19 35.47 -36.52
C LEU A 79 -25.31 34.24 -36.27
N GLU A 80 -24.23 34.08 -37.03
CA GLU A 80 -23.25 33.01 -36.84
C GLU A 80 -22.56 33.14 -35.47
N LEU A 81 -22.15 34.34 -35.07
CA LEU A 81 -21.60 34.58 -33.74
C LEU A 81 -22.62 34.30 -32.63
N ALA A 82 -23.89 34.64 -32.83
CA ALA A 82 -24.94 34.32 -31.87
C ALA A 82 -25.17 32.80 -31.77
N ALA A 83 -25.16 32.09 -32.90
CA ALA A 83 -25.26 30.64 -32.95
C ALA A 83 -24.05 29.97 -32.30
N ALA A 84 -22.84 30.43 -32.60
CA ALA A 84 -21.60 29.95 -32.00
C ALA A 84 -21.57 30.19 -30.49
N LYS A 85 -21.98 31.37 -30.02
CA LYS A 85 -22.14 31.66 -28.58
C LYS A 85 -23.15 30.75 -27.88
N LYS A 86 -24.18 30.31 -28.60
CA LYS A 86 -25.20 29.39 -28.09
C LYS A 86 -24.75 27.93 -28.14
N SER A 87 -23.89 27.57 -29.10
CA SER A 87 -23.33 26.22 -29.24
C SER A 87 -22.11 26.00 -28.35
N ILE A 88 -21.43 27.06 -27.89
CA ILE A 88 -20.52 26.98 -26.75
C ILE A 88 -21.41 26.65 -25.55
N PRO A 89 -21.38 25.41 -25.05
CA PRO A 89 -22.12 25.05 -23.86
C PRO A 89 -21.60 25.95 -22.74
N THR A 90 -22.48 26.32 -21.82
CA THR A 90 -22.14 26.97 -20.57
C THR A 90 -21.13 26.14 -19.76
N GLU A 91 -19.85 26.24 -20.14
CA GLU A 91 -18.67 25.80 -19.38
C GLU A 91 -18.70 26.18 -17.90
N PRO A 92 -19.29 27.32 -17.44
CA PRO A 92 -19.27 27.62 -16.01
C PRO A 92 -20.05 26.62 -15.14
N VAL A 93 -21.01 25.84 -15.67
CA VAL A 93 -21.81 24.94 -14.82
C VAL A 93 -21.11 23.59 -14.62
N VAL A 94 -20.49 23.04 -15.67
CA VAL A 94 -19.72 21.79 -15.57
C VAL A 94 -18.41 22.03 -14.82
N ALA A 95 -17.72 23.14 -15.07
CA ALA A 95 -16.50 23.48 -14.35
C ALA A 95 -16.73 23.71 -12.86
N LYS A 96 -17.84 24.36 -12.47
CA LYS A 96 -18.19 24.58 -11.05
C LYS A 96 -18.54 23.28 -10.35
N THR A 97 -19.41 22.45 -10.94
CA THR A 97 -19.80 21.17 -10.33
C THR A 97 -18.62 20.21 -10.20
N VAL A 98 -17.74 20.15 -11.19
CA VAL A 98 -16.49 19.38 -11.11
C VAL A 98 -15.56 19.95 -10.04
N SER A 99 -15.39 21.27 -9.97
CA SER A 99 -14.58 21.94 -8.94
C SER A 99 -15.08 21.66 -7.53
N ASP A 100 -16.39 21.71 -7.30
CA ASP A 100 -16.98 21.45 -5.98
C ASP A 100 -16.83 19.99 -5.55
N ASN A 101 -17.01 19.05 -6.48
CA ASN A 101 -16.76 17.62 -6.24
C ASN A 101 -15.27 17.35 -5.94
N LEU A 102 -14.35 17.99 -6.67
CA LEU A 102 -12.92 17.85 -6.44
C LEU A 102 -12.52 18.42 -5.07
N ARG A 103 -13.16 19.51 -4.64
CA ARG A 103 -12.95 20.12 -3.32
C ARG A 103 -13.44 19.22 -2.19
N ALA A 104 -14.61 18.61 -2.35
CA ALA A 104 -15.15 17.66 -1.38
C ALA A 104 -14.25 16.42 -1.24
N LEU A 105 -13.74 15.89 -2.36
CA LEU A 105 -12.80 14.77 -2.34
C LEU A 105 -11.47 15.14 -1.67
N LEU A 106 -10.92 16.32 -1.95
CA LEU A 106 -9.71 16.82 -1.30
C LEU A 106 -9.88 16.95 0.21
N GLU A 107 -11.01 17.48 0.67
CA GLU A 107 -11.28 17.60 2.11
C GLU A 107 -11.43 16.23 2.77
N GLY A 108 -12.09 15.28 2.09
CA GLY A 108 -12.19 13.90 2.56
C GLY A 108 -10.84 13.21 2.71
N ILE A 109 -9.99 13.29 1.67
CA ILE A 109 -8.62 12.74 1.68
C ILE A 109 -7.79 13.39 2.79
N LYS A 110 -7.93 14.71 2.99
CA LYS A 110 -7.18 15.44 4.02
C LYS A 110 -7.52 14.99 5.44
N VAL A 111 -8.81 14.75 5.72
CA VAL A 111 -9.26 14.21 7.01
C VAL A 111 -8.74 12.78 7.21
N GLU A 112 -8.74 11.96 6.16
CA GLU A 112 -8.20 10.59 6.24
C GLU A 112 -6.67 10.60 6.47
N CYS A 113 -5.94 11.48 5.78
CA CYS A 113 -4.51 11.69 6.03
C CYS A 113 -4.21 12.16 7.45
N SER A 114 -5.05 13.02 8.05
CA SER A 114 -4.85 13.43 9.44
C SER A 114 -5.05 12.25 10.40
N LYS A 115 -6.12 11.47 10.20
CA LYS A 115 -6.39 10.26 11.01
C LYS A 115 -5.26 9.24 10.92
N LEU A 116 -4.82 8.91 9.70
CA LEU A 116 -3.72 7.98 9.48
C LEU A 116 -2.39 8.49 10.06
N LYS A 117 -2.17 9.81 10.07
CA LYS A 117 -1.01 10.42 10.70
C LYS A 117 -1.06 10.29 12.22
N ASP A 118 -2.22 10.54 12.83
CA ASP A 118 -2.41 10.40 14.28
C ASP A 118 -2.27 8.94 14.71
N GLU A 119 -2.82 7.99 13.95
CA GLU A 119 -2.64 6.55 14.18
C GLU A 119 -1.17 6.14 14.06
N ASN A 120 -0.46 6.62 13.04
CA ASN A 120 0.98 6.38 12.91
C ASN A 120 1.78 6.92 14.09
N GLN A 121 1.41 8.09 14.63
CA GLN A 121 2.08 8.65 15.81
C GLN A 121 1.82 7.79 17.06
N LYS A 122 0.58 7.34 17.26
CA LYS A 122 0.21 6.45 18.38
C LYS A 122 0.96 5.11 18.29
N LEU A 123 0.94 4.47 17.12
CA LEU A 123 1.64 3.20 16.91
C LEU A 123 3.16 3.33 17.09
N LYS A 124 3.75 4.47 16.69
CA LYS A 124 5.17 4.73 16.96
C LYS A 124 5.48 4.86 18.44
N ALA A 125 4.64 5.57 19.19
CA ALA A 125 4.80 5.70 20.64
C ALA A 125 4.64 4.33 21.36
N GLU A 126 3.68 3.52 20.92
CA GLU A 126 3.48 2.17 21.45
C GLU A 126 4.67 1.25 21.12
N LEU A 127 5.21 1.32 19.89
CA LEU A 127 6.44 0.61 19.53
C LEU A 127 7.62 1.04 20.41
N GLU A 128 7.78 2.34 20.66
CA GLU A 128 8.85 2.85 21.52
C GLU A 128 8.72 2.32 22.96
N GLN A 129 7.51 2.33 23.51
CA GLN A 129 7.24 1.77 24.83
C GLN A 129 7.58 0.27 24.88
N VAL A 130 7.08 -0.52 23.92
CA VAL A 130 7.35 -1.97 23.85
C VAL A 130 8.84 -2.25 23.67
N THR A 131 9.57 -1.43 22.92
CA THR A 131 11.03 -1.60 22.77
C THR A 131 11.77 -1.33 24.08
N ASN A 132 11.34 -0.34 24.86
CA ASN A 132 11.92 -0.06 26.18
C ASN A 132 11.64 -1.20 27.16
N GLU A 133 10.40 -1.69 27.20
CA GLU A 133 10.02 -2.85 28.03
C GLU A 133 10.83 -4.11 27.65
N ARG A 134 10.99 -4.37 26.35
CA ARG A 134 11.82 -5.47 25.86
C ARG A 134 13.28 -5.34 26.31
N ASN A 135 13.85 -4.13 26.23
CA ASN A 135 15.24 -3.89 26.63
C ASN A 135 15.44 -4.13 28.13
N GLU A 136 14.47 -3.77 28.98
CA GLU A 136 14.53 -4.07 30.40
C GLU A 136 14.42 -5.57 30.67
N LEU A 137 13.49 -6.26 30.00
CA LEU A 137 13.37 -7.72 30.09
C LEU A 137 14.65 -8.44 29.63
N ASP A 138 15.29 -7.97 28.55
CA ASP A 138 16.56 -8.55 28.06
C ASP A 138 17.70 -8.38 29.10
N LYS A 139 17.71 -7.28 29.87
CA LYS A 139 18.67 -7.10 30.99
C LYS A 139 18.37 -8.07 32.12
N GLU A 140 17.11 -8.26 32.46
CA GLU A 140 16.69 -9.21 33.51
C GLU A 140 17.01 -10.65 33.11
N GLN A 141 16.73 -11.03 31.85
CA GLN A 141 17.08 -12.35 31.32
C GLN A 141 18.57 -12.63 31.41
N LYS A 142 19.43 -11.66 31.06
CA LYS A 142 20.89 -11.80 31.22
C LYS A 142 21.31 -12.02 32.68
N LYS A 143 20.68 -11.33 33.64
CA LYS A 143 20.96 -11.53 35.07
C LYS A 143 20.57 -12.94 35.51
N ILE A 144 19.39 -13.40 35.09
CA ILE A 144 18.90 -14.75 35.39
C ILE A 144 19.81 -15.81 34.78
N GLU A 145 20.29 -15.60 33.55
CA GLU A 145 21.21 -16.51 32.86
C GLU A 145 22.54 -16.66 33.60
N ILE A 146 23.13 -15.55 34.09
CA ILE A 146 24.34 -15.60 34.92
C ILE A 146 24.10 -16.43 36.17
N ILE A 147 23.02 -16.15 36.92
CA ILE A 147 22.68 -16.87 38.15
C ILE A 147 22.45 -18.36 37.87
N ALA A 148 21.75 -18.70 36.79
CA ALA A 148 21.49 -20.09 36.41
C ALA A 148 22.78 -20.85 36.10
N ASN A 149 23.76 -20.21 35.44
CA ASN A 149 25.06 -20.80 35.17
C ASN A 149 25.88 -21.00 36.45
N ASP A 150 25.89 -20.01 37.35
CA ASP A 150 26.58 -20.12 38.65
C ASP A 150 26.02 -21.29 39.49
N LEU A 151 24.70 -21.41 39.57
CA LEU A 151 24.03 -22.52 40.27
C LEU A 151 24.32 -23.87 39.61
N LYS A 152 24.36 -23.92 38.28
CA LYS A 152 24.69 -25.13 37.53
C LYS A 152 26.12 -25.59 37.84
N ASP A 153 27.07 -24.66 37.92
CA ASP A 153 28.46 -24.98 38.26
C ASP A 153 28.62 -25.39 39.73
N GLU A 154 27.86 -24.79 40.64
CA GLU A 154 27.81 -25.25 42.04
C GLU A 154 27.24 -26.67 42.14
N LEU A 155 26.17 -26.97 41.41
CA LEU A 155 25.58 -28.31 41.36
C LEU A 155 26.57 -29.35 40.83
N LYS A 156 27.28 -29.05 39.73
CA LYS A 156 28.34 -29.94 39.20
C LYS A 156 29.42 -30.23 40.24
N ARG A 157 29.86 -29.21 41.00
CA ARG A 157 30.84 -29.40 42.08
C ARG A 157 30.30 -30.32 43.18
N LYS A 158 29.05 -30.12 43.61
CA LYS A 158 28.42 -30.98 44.62
C LYS A 158 28.25 -32.42 44.14
N VAL A 159 27.85 -32.63 42.89
CA VAL A 159 27.75 -33.97 42.29
C VAL A 159 29.12 -34.66 42.27
N ALA A 160 30.17 -33.97 41.83
CA ALA A 160 31.53 -34.53 41.83
C ALA A 160 32.01 -34.97 43.22
N VAL A 161 31.65 -34.21 44.27
CA VAL A 161 31.95 -34.60 45.67
C VAL A 161 31.16 -35.84 46.08
N ILE A 162 29.88 -35.93 45.71
CA ILE A 162 29.03 -37.11 45.98
C ILE A 162 29.62 -38.35 45.28
N ASP A 163 30.07 -38.23 44.03
CA ASP A 163 30.68 -39.34 43.29
C ASP A 163 31.96 -39.83 43.99
N GLN A 164 32.81 -38.90 44.43
CA GLN A 164 34.02 -39.23 45.21
C GLN A 164 33.69 -39.95 46.52
N LEU A 165 32.70 -39.47 47.27
CA LEU A 165 32.26 -40.12 48.53
C LEU A 165 31.65 -41.50 48.26
N THR A 166 30.90 -41.66 47.18
CA THR A 166 30.29 -42.94 46.79
C THR A 166 31.35 -43.99 46.52
N LEU A 167 32.41 -43.64 45.77
CA LEU A 167 33.54 -44.53 45.52
C LEU A 167 34.27 -44.92 46.81
N LEU A 168 34.49 -43.95 47.71
CA LEU A 168 35.13 -44.22 49.00
C LEU A 168 34.29 -45.18 49.83
N VAL A 169 32.98 -44.95 49.93
CA VAL A 169 32.07 -45.85 50.65
C VAL A 169 32.09 -47.26 50.06
N GLN A 170 32.02 -47.40 48.73
CA GLN A 170 32.10 -48.69 48.04
C GLN A 170 33.43 -49.43 48.30
N SER A 171 34.56 -48.72 48.32
CA SER A 171 35.86 -49.32 48.63
C SER A 171 35.96 -49.80 50.09
N ARG A 172 35.34 -49.08 51.03
CA ARG A 172 35.34 -49.44 52.44
C ARG A 172 34.35 -50.55 52.77
N THR A 173 33.21 -50.61 52.09
CA THR A 173 32.26 -51.72 52.24
C THR A 173 32.84 -53.01 51.67
N SER A 174 33.49 -52.97 50.51
CA SER A 174 34.19 -54.14 49.94
C SER A 174 35.32 -54.64 50.84
N SER A 175 36.15 -53.76 51.42
CA SER A 175 37.19 -54.19 52.37
C SER A 175 36.60 -54.83 53.63
N HIS A 176 35.51 -54.30 54.18
CA HIS A 176 34.84 -54.91 55.34
C HIS A 176 34.11 -56.21 54.99
N ILE A 177 33.60 -56.37 53.77
CA ILE A 177 33.05 -57.64 53.29
C ILE A 177 34.15 -58.68 53.15
N GLU A 178 35.30 -58.33 52.58
CA GLU A 178 36.46 -59.24 52.47
C GLU A 178 37.03 -59.62 53.84
N GLU A 179 37.11 -58.66 54.77
CA GLU A 179 37.54 -58.90 56.15
C GLU A 179 36.59 -59.85 56.88
N LYS A 180 35.27 -59.65 56.74
CA LYS A 180 34.26 -60.56 57.29
C LYS A 180 34.26 -61.92 56.57
N ALA A 181 34.48 -61.98 55.26
CA ALA A 181 34.55 -63.22 54.52
C ALA A 181 35.75 -64.08 54.95
N LYS A 182 36.90 -63.48 55.27
CA LYS A 182 38.06 -64.19 55.84
C LYS A 182 37.77 -64.79 57.22
N ILE A 183 37.03 -64.07 58.07
CA ILE A 183 36.59 -64.57 59.38
C ILE A 183 35.61 -65.75 59.24
N VAL A 184 34.81 -65.79 58.17
CA VAL A 184 33.89 -66.91 57.87
C VAL A 184 34.60 -68.07 57.16
N GLU A 185 35.66 -67.83 56.38
CA GLU A 185 36.45 -68.89 55.74
C GLU A 185 37.25 -69.77 56.72
N GLU A 186 37.72 -69.21 57.85
CA GLU A 186 38.47 -69.97 58.86
C GLU A 186 37.68 -71.16 59.44
N PRO A 187 36.40 -71.04 59.84
CA PRO A 187 35.59 -72.18 60.28
C PRO A 187 35.08 -73.07 59.13
N CYS A 188 34.97 -72.58 57.89
CA CYS A 188 34.49 -73.40 56.77
C CYS A 188 35.53 -74.43 56.28
N LYS A 189 36.83 -74.13 56.35
CA LYS A 189 37.90 -75.09 56.01
C LYS A 189 38.08 -76.22 57.03
N GLU A 190 37.53 -76.07 58.24
CA GLU A 190 37.47 -77.13 59.25
C GLU A 190 36.28 -78.09 59.01
N LEU A 191 35.13 -77.59 58.54
CA LEU A 191 33.92 -78.40 58.31
C LEU A 191 33.94 -79.23 57.01
N GLU A 192 34.70 -78.83 55.98
CA GLU A 192 34.87 -79.63 54.75
C GLU A 192 35.81 -80.84 54.92
N LYS A 193 36.53 -80.96 56.04
CA LYS A 193 37.33 -82.15 56.37
C LYS A 193 36.53 -83.23 57.10
N GLU A 194 35.32 -82.95 57.56
CA GLU A 194 34.46 -83.89 58.28
C GLU A 194 33.36 -84.55 57.42
N THR A 195 33.18 -84.14 56.17
CA THR A 195 32.18 -84.71 55.25
C THR A 195 32.84 -85.49 54.10
N ASN A 196 33.54 -86.57 54.44
CA ASN A 196 33.87 -87.61 53.45
C ASN A 196 33.95 -89.00 54.09
N LYS A 197 32.77 -89.64 54.28
CA LYS A 197 32.50 -91.08 54.14
C LYS A 197 31.04 -91.44 54.52
N VAL A 198 30.28 -91.86 53.49
CA VAL A 198 29.31 -92.99 53.47
C VAL A 198 27.98 -92.79 54.24
N ASP A 199 26.78 -93.15 53.77
CA ASP A 199 26.15 -93.47 52.49
C ASP A 199 24.62 -93.56 52.78
N VAL A 200 23.81 -93.34 51.75
CA VAL A 200 22.32 -93.43 51.60
C VAL A 200 21.86 -94.91 51.81
N PRO A 201 20.58 -95.36 52.04
CA PRO A 201 19.28 -94.77 51.61
C PRO A 201 17.96 -95.06 52.42
N ASP A 202 16.89 -94.40 51.96
CA ASP A 202 15.45 -94.79 51.83
C ASP A 202 14.54 -95.20 53.02
N GLU A 203 13.41 -94.49 53.20
CA GLU A 203 12.07 -94.99 52.82
C GLU A 203 10.93 -93.93 52.89
N LYS A 204 10.10 -93.98 51.84
CA LYS A 204 8.73 -93.45 51.56
C LYS A 204 7.78 -93.39 52.77
N GLN A 205 6.68 -92.61 52.86
CA GLN A 205 5.63 -92.26 51.89
C GLN A 205 4.59 -91.32 52.57
N ALA A 206 3.96 -90.38 51.82
CA ALA A 206 2.51 -90.08 51.80
C ALA A 206 2.19 -88.61 51.41
N GLU A 207 1.66 -88.45 50.20
CA GLU A 207 0.80 -87.35 49.69
C GLU A 207 -0.66 -87.52 50.19
N PRO A 208 -1.64 -86.58 50.06
CA PRO A 208 -1.92 -85.78 48.84
C PRO A 208 -2.56 -84.35 48.92
N LEU A 209 -2.42 -83.60 47.79
CA LEU A 209 -3.36 -82.66 47.10
C LEU A 209 -3.86 -81.41 47.87
N GLU A 210 -4.20 -80.24 47.32
CA GLU A 210 -4.33 -79.54 46.01
C GLU A 210 -4.42 -78.03 46.41
N GLU A 211 -4.08 -77.00 45.63
CA GLU A 211 -4.77 -76.43 44.45
C GLU A 211 -3.90 -75.19 44.06
N LYS A 212 -3.27 -75.14 42.87
CA LYS A 212 -3.70 -74.41 41.65
C LYS A 212 -4.07 -72.93 41.91
N ASN A 213 -3.51 -71.90 41.28
CA ASN A 213 -3.19 -71.66 39.87
C ASN A 213 -2.30 -70.39 39.81
N GLU A 214 -1.19 -70.38 39.08
CA GLU A 214 -1.04 -70.02 37.65
C GLU A 214 -1.18 -68.49 37.38
N VAL A 215 -0.09 -67.75 37.06
CA VAL A 215 0.51 -67.49 35.70
C VAL A 215 -0.09 -66.16 35.18
N GLU A 216 0.61 -65.10 34.69
CA GLU A 216 1.85 -64.81 33.93
C GLU A 216 2.31 -63.38 34.36
N ASN A 217 3.57 -62.96 34.55
CA ASN A 217 4.76 -62.91 33.67
C ASN A 217 4.55 -62.23 32.30
N PRO A 218 5.60 -61.73 31.63
CA PRO A 218 6.65 -60.78 32.02
C PRO A 218 6.74 -59.64 30.96
N VAL A 219 7.59 -58.60 31.08
CA VAL A 219 8.94 -58.44 30.49
C VAL A 219 9.15 -56.91 30.54
N GLY A 220 10.21 -56.37 31.14
CA GLY A 220 11.50 -56.13 30.48
C GLY A 220 11.36 -55.01 29.41
N ASP A 221 12.24 -54.04 29.26
CA ASP A 221 13.54 -53.82 29.83
C ASP A 221 13.89 -52.33 29.59
N SER A 222 14.83 -51.88 30.39
CA SER A 222 15.60 -50.65 30.34
C SER A 222 15.98 -50.11 28.94
N SER A 223 16.07 -48.78 28.81
CA SER A 223 17.34 -48.06 28.51
C SER A 223 17.13 -46.60 28.09
N ASN A 224 17.95 -45.73 28.68
CA ASN A 224 18.28 -44.39 28.20
C ASN A 224 19.05 -44.47 26.88
N GLN A 225 18.92 -43.43 26.05
CA GLN A 225 20.06 -42.83 25.34
C GLN A 225 19.74 -41.39 24.90
N GLU A 226 20.61 -40.46 25.31
CA GLU A 226 20.75 -39.12 24.74
C GLU A 226 21.37 -39.21 23.34
N ASN A 227 20.94 -38.34 22.41
CA ASN A 227 21.79 -37.28 21.83
C ASN A 227 21.15 -36.61 20.60
N ASP A 228 20.95 -35.30 20.74
CA ASP A 228 21.32 -34.21 19.82
C ASP A 228 20.82 -34.11 18.35
N THR A 229 20.18 -32.96 18.13
CA THR A 229 20.32 -31.98 17.03
C THR A 229 19.24 -31.88 15.93
N VAL A 230 18.88 -30.60 15.71
CA VAL A 230 18.42 -29.93 14.48
C VAL A 230 16.90 -29.72 14.26
N LYS A 231 16.53 -28.42 14.29
CA LYS A 231 15.40 -27.72 13.63
C LYS A 231 13.96 -28.11 13.99
N ALA A 232 13.26 -27.19 14.66
CA ALA A 232 11.81 -27.12 14.63
C ALA A 232 11.35 -25.71 14.27
N GLU A 233 10.98 -25.52 13.00
CA GLU A 233 10.00 -24.52 12.57
C GLU A 233 8.60 -24.94 13.05
N PRO A 234 7.66 -23.99 13.28
CA PRO A 234 6.39 -24.29 13.95
C PRO A 234 5.34 -24.89 13.00
N PRO A 235 4.48 -25.83 13.46
CA PRO A 235 3.36 -26.30 12.66
C PRO A 235 2.23 -25.26 12.65
N LYS A 236 1.87 -24.80 11.45
CA LYS A 236 0.52 -24.30 11.13
C LYS A 236 -0.35 -25.49 10.73
N VAL A 237 -1.67 -25.22 10.67
CA VAL A 237 -2.78 -26.02 10.11
C VAL A 237 -3.55 -26.78 11.21
N GLU A 238 -4.85 -26.63 11.46
CA GLU A 238 -5.97 -25.85 10.89
C GLU A 238 -7.12 -25.97 11.90
N LYS A 239 -7.74 -24.87 12.33
CA LYS A 239 -9.15 -24.88 12.75
C LYS A 239 -9.89 -23.83 11.93
N TYR A 240 -10.55 -24.31 10.88
CA TYR A 240 -11.36 -23.52 9.97
C TYR A 240 -12.66 -23.02 10.62
N LYS A 241 -12.82 -21.70 10.56
CA LYS A 241 -13.93 -20.96 9.94
C LYS A 241 -15.34 -21.59 10.00
N GLN A 242 -16.09 -21.19 11.02
CA GLN A 242 -17.52 -20.88 10.99
C GLN A 242 -17.64 -19.70 11.97
N ILE A 243 -18.01 -18.44 11.65
CA ILE A 243 -19.15 -17.90 10.91
C ILE A 243 -18.80 -16.43 10.63
N SER A 244 -18.77 -15.99 9.37
CA SER A 244 -18.97 -14.57 8.97
C SER A 244 -18.96 -14.45 7.44
N LYS A 245 -19.82 -15.21 6.76
CA LYS A 245 -20.22 -14.89 5.40
C LYS A 245 -21.57 -14.16 5.47
N LYS A 246 -21.57 -12.89 5.88
CA LYS A 246 -22.76 -12.04 5.71
C LYS A 246 -22.51 -10.63 5.18
N ASN A 247 -21.27 -10.17 5.01
CA ASN A 247 -21.01 -8.79 4.54
C ASN A 247 -20.08 -8.68 3.33
N LEU A 248 -20.20 -9.59 2.35
CA LEU A 248 -19.47 -9.44 1.08
C LEU A 248 -20.34 -9.76 -0.14
N LYS A 249 -21.50 -9.09 -0.24
CA LYS A 249 -22.30 -9.02 -1.48
C LYS A 249 -23.10 -7.73 -1.53
N ARG A 250 -22.48 -6.56 -1.52
CA ARG A 250 -23.07 -5.35 -2.13
C ARG A 250 -21.97 -4.49 -2.74
N HIS A 251 -22.21 -4.10 -3.99
CA HIS A 251 -21.45 -3.15 -4.81
C HIS A 251 -20.18 -3.65 -5.50
N ASN A 252 -20.40 -4.38 -6.60
CA ASN A 252 -19.73 -3.96 -7.84
C ASN A 252 -20.69 -4.15 -9.03
N LYS A 253 -21.24 -3.03 -9.51
CA LYS A 253 -22.10 -2.99 -10.71
C LYS A 253 -21.98 -1.59 -11.30
N TYR A 254 -20.99 -1.33 -12.16
CA TYR A 254 -21.11 -0.42 -13.30
C TYR A 254 -20.09 -0.81 -14.39
N PRO A 255 -20.44 -0.61 -15.68
CA PRO A 255 -19.81 -1.29 -16.81
C PRO A 255 -18.68 -0.46 -17.44
N HIS A 256 -17.64 -1.15 -17.94
CA HIS A 256 -16.71 -0.55 -18.89
C HIS A 256 -17.30 -0.61 -20.30
N ARG A 257 -17.47 0.56 -20.92
CA ARG A 257 -17.59 0.74 -22.36
C ARG A 257 -16.19 0.60 -22.98
N GLY A 258 -16.08 -0.34 -23.91
CA GLY A 258 -15.19 -0.31 -25.07
C GLY A 258 -16.06 -0.41 -26.31
#